data_AF-S8CCP8-F1
#
_entry.id   AF-S8CCP8-F1
#
_cell.length_a   1.000
_cell.length_b   1.000
_cell.length_c   1.000
_cell.angle_alpha   90.00
_cell.angle_beta   90.00
_cell.angle_gamma   90.00
#
_symmetry.space_group_name_H-M   'P 1'
#
loop_
_entity.id
_entity.type
_entity.pdbx_description
1 polymer ?
#
loop_
_entity_poly.entity_id
_entity_poly.type
_entity_poly.pdbx_seq_one_letter_code
_entity_poly.pdbx_strand_id
1 'polypeptide(L)'
;ASTRRRFSIVCEAGGKKPDSAAKRARQAEKRRVYNKARKSEIRTRMKKVLEALEVLGKKPDAQPEEVVPVEKLIGEAYSVIDKAVKVGTVHRNTGARRKSRLARRKKAVEIQFGWYKPPEPAS
;
A
#
# COMPACT_ATOMS: atom_id res chain seq x y z
N ALA A 1 -17.01 -14.48 -68.44
CA ALA A 1 -15.98 -15.16 -67.60
C ALA A 1 -15.78 -14.37 -66.32
N SER A 2 -16.10 -14.95 -65.16
CA SER A 2 -15.57 -14.57 -63.83
C SER A 2 -16.35 -15.35 -62.76
N THR A 3 -15.98 -16.62 -62.55
CA THR A 3 -16.42 -17.38 -61.38
C THR A 3 -15.67 -16.82 -60.17
N ARG A 4 -16.36 -15.98 -59.38
CA ARG A 4 -15.85 -15.46 -58.11
C ARG A 4 -15.63 -16.65 -57.17
N ARG A 5 -14.38 -17.14 -57.11
CA ARG A 5 -13.96 -18.20 -56.17
C ARG A 5 -14.20 -17.66 -54.76
N ARG A 6 -15.27 -18.15 -54.11
CA ARG A 6 -15.44 -18.01 -52.67
C ARG A 6 -14.32 -18.84 -52.03
N PHE A 7 -13.23 -18.18 -51.63
CA PHE A 7 -12.24 -18.80 -50.77
C PHE A 7 -12.92 -19.10 -49.44
N SER A 8 -13.36 -20.35 -49.26
CA SER A 8 -13.71 -20.88 -47.95
C SER A 8 -12.42 -21.05 -47.17
N ILE A 9 -12.12 -20.12 -46.27
CA ILE A 9 -11.12 -20.36 -45.23
C ILE A 9 -11.75 -21.38 -44.28
N VAL A 10 -11.49 -22.66 -44.54
CA VAL A 10 -11.78 -23.73 -43.58
C VAL A 10 -10.84 -23.48 -42.40
N CYS A 11 -11.37 -22.94 -41.31
CA CYS A 11 -10.66 -23.02 -40.03
C CYS A 11 -10.62 -24.49 -39.63
N GLU A 12 -9.48 -25.15 -39.80
CA GLU A 12 -9.22 -26.44 -39.18
C GLU A 12 -9.25 -26.26 -37.66
N ALA A 13 -10.34 -26.68 -37.04
CA ALA A 13 -10.54 -26.61 -35.60
C ALA A 13 -9.70 -27.67 -34.87
N GLY A 14 -8.37 -27.51 -34.87
CA GLY A 14 -7.47 -28.15 -33.92
C GLY A 14 -7.59 -27.50 -32.54
N GLY A 15 -8.72 -27.68 -31.87
CA GLY A 15 -9.04 -27.01 -30.61
C GLY A 15 -8.09 -27.40 -29.47
N LYS A 16 -7.12 -26.54 -29.14
CA LYS A 16 -6.38 -26.63 -27.87
C LYS A 16 -7.38 -26.55 -26.71
N LYS A 17 -7.41 -27.60 -25.87
CA LYS A 17 -8.23 -27.64 -24.64
C LYS A 17 -7.95 -26.37 -23.80
N PRO A 18 -8.97 -25.74 -23.18
CA PRO A 18 -8.77 -24.56 -22.36
C PRO A 18 -7.90 -24.91 -21.15
N ASP A 19 -6.63 -24.52 -21.20
CA ASP A 19 -5.71 -24.72 -20.08
C ASP A 19 -6.00 -23.72 -18.97
N SER A 20 -6.73 -24.21 -17.96
CA SER A 20 -7.06 -23.45 -16.76
C SER A 20 -5.81 -23.03 -15.99
N ALA A 21 -4.73 -23.81 -16.03
CA ALA A 21 -3.47 -23.49 -15.36
C ALA A 21 -2.77 -22.31 -16.06
N ALA A 22 -2.61 -22.35 -17.38
CA ALA A 22 -2.04 -21.23 -18.14
C ALA A 22 -2.88 -19.93 -18.02
N LYS A 23 -4.21 -20.04 -17.91
CA LYS A 23 -5.06 -18.87 -17.63
C LYS A 23 -4.79 -18.30 -16.22
N ARG A 24 -4.68 -19.16 -15.21
CA ARG A 24 -4.40 -18.74 -13.82
C ARG A 24 -3.02 -18.09 -13.70
N ALA A 25 -2.00 -18.61 -14.39
CA ALA A 25 -0.67 -18.03 -14.45
C ALA A 25 -0.70 -16.57 -14.95
N ARG A 26 -1.33 -16.33 -16.12
CA ARG A 26 -1.48 -14.98 -16.68
C ARG A 26 -2.25 -14.01 -15.76
N GLN A 27 -3.30 -14.49 -15.09
CA GLN A 27 -4.04 -13.68 -14.12
C GLN A 27 -3.21 -13.36 -12.87
N ALA A 28 -2.44 -14.33 -12.39
CA ALA A 28 -1.56 -14.16 -11.23
C ALA A 28 -0.48 -13.12 -11.51
N GLU A 29 0.15 -13.16 -12.68
CA GLU A 29 1.16 -12.16 -13.08
C GLU A 29 0.60 -10.75 -13.08
N LYS A 30 -0.57 -10.54 -13.70
CA LYS A 30 -1.26 -9.25 -13.71
C LYS A 30 -1.53 -8.77 -12.28
N ARG A 31 -2.13 -9.61 -11.44
CA ARG A 31 -2.40 -9.27 -10.02
C ARG A 31 -1.12 -8.99 -9.24
N ARG A 32 -0.04 -9.74 -9.51
CA ARG A 32 1.27 -9.58 -8.86
C ARG A 32 1.83 -8.19 -9.11
N VAL A 33 1.80 -7.69 -10.35
CA VAL A 33 2.30 -6.35 -10.69
C VAL A 33 1.58 -5.26 -9.89
N TYR A 34 0.24 -5.27 -9.89
CA TYR A 34 -0.55 -4.29 -9.14
C TYR A 34 -0.35 -4.40 -7.63
N ASN A 35 -0.32 -5.62 -7.09
CA ASN A 35 -0.12 -5.83 -5.66
C ASN A 35 1.29 -5.45 -5.22
N LYS A 36 2.30 -5.69 -6.07
CA LYS A 36 3.69 -5.27 -5.82
C LYS A 36 3.75 -3.74 -5.72
N ALA A 37 3.19 -3.02 -6.69
CA ALA A 37 3.19 -1.56 -6.73
C ALA A 37 2.55 -0.94 -5.46
N ARG A 38 1.36 -1.41 -5.08
CA ARG A 38 0.68 -0.94 -3.85
C ARG A 38 1.45 -1.27 -2.58
N LYS A 39 2.04 -2.48 -2.49
CA LYS A 39 2.85 -2.87 -1.33
C LYS A 39 4.12 -2.03 -1.22
N SER A 40 4.80 -1.74 -2.34
CA SER A 40 5.97 -0.87 -2.36
C SER A 40 5.61 0.57 -2.00
N GLU A 41 4.49 1.09 -2.51
CA GLU A 41 4.04 2.44 -2.20
C GLU A 41 3.82 2.64 -0.69
N ILE A 42 3.11 1.71 -0.05
CA ILE A 42 2.91 1.75 1.41
C ILE A 42 4.27 1.72 2.13
N ARG A 43 5.19 0.84 1.71
CA ARG A 43 6.52 0.75 2.35
C ARG A 43 7.30 2.07 2.22
N THR A 44 7.25 2.70 1.06
CA THR A 44 7.94 3.98 0.81
C THR A 44 7.35 5.10 1.65
N ARG A 45 6.01 5.26 1.68
CA ARG A 45 5.34 6.31 2.48
C ARG A 45 5.60 6.12 3.98
N MET A 46 5.52 4.86 4.46
CA MET A 46 5.86 4.54 5.84
C MET A 46 7.33 4.85 6.17
N LYS A 47 8.27 4.57 5.26
CA LYS A 47 9.69 4.86 5.47
C LYS A 47 9.92 6.36 5.63
N LYS A 48 9.32 7.19 4.75
CA LYS A 48 9.40 8.66 4.84
C LYS A 48 8.93 9.19 6.20
N VAL A 49 7.81 8.68 6.71
CA VAL A 49 7.30 9.07 8.03
C VAL A 49 8.28 8.68 9.15
N LEU A 50 8.83 7.46 9.09
CA LEU A 50 9.77 6.99 10.11
C LEU A 50 11.08 7.78 10.10
N GLU A 51 11.63 8.07 8.91
CA GLU A 51 12.82 8.90 8.76
C GLU A 51 12.59 10.32 9.31
N ALA A 52 11.42 10.93 9.01
CA ALA A 52 11.07 12.23 9.55
C ALA A 52 10.97 12.23 11.09
N LEU A 53 10.35 11.20 11.68
CA LEU A 53 10.25 11.04 13.13
C LEU A 53 11.61 10.78 13.80
N GLU A 54 12.50 10.02 13.14
CA GLU A 54 13.85 9.76 13.64
C GLU A 54 14.73 11.01 13.62
N VAL A 55 14.59 11.86 12.60
CA VAL A 55 15.28 13.16 12.54
C VAL A 55 14.76 14.07 13.64
N LEU A 56 13.44 14.13 13.86
CA LEU A 56 12.86 14.92 14.94
C LEU A 56 13.33 14.46 16.31
N GLY A 57 13.29 13.16 16.60
CA GLY A 57 13.68 12.64 17.92
C GLY A 57 15.17 12.83 18.28
N LYS A 58 16.03 13.17 17.31
CA LYS A 58 17.45 13.48 17.55
C LYS A 58 17.70 14.96 17.81
N LYS A 59 16.77 15.85 17.42
CA LYS A 59 16.91 17.29 17.70
C LYS A 59 16.52 17.57 19.15
N PRO A 60 17.35 18.27 19.93
CA PRO A 60 17.04 18.59 21.32
C PRO A 60 15.92 19.65 21.46
N ASP A 61 15.82 20.59 20.52
CA ASP A 61 14.86 21.72 20.56
C ASP A 61 13.82 21.65 19.43
N ALA A 62 13.14 20.51 19.29
CA ALA A 62 12.07 20.41 18.30
C ALA A 62 10.90 21.34 18.72
N GLN A 63 10.49 22.23 17.82
CA GLN A 63 9.30 23.06 17.99
C GLN A 63 8.04 22.33 17.52
N PRO A 64 6.86 22.60 18.09
CA PRO A 64 5.60 21.96 17.70
C PRO A 64 5.24 22.19 16.22
N GLU A 65 5.77 23.26 15.61
CA GLU A 65 5.59 23.58 14.19
C GLU A 65 6.24 22.54 13.27
N GLU A 66 7.31 21.87 13.69
CA GLU A 66 7.96 20.80 12.90
C GLU A 66 7.12 19.51 12.85
N VAL A 67 6.06 19.40 13.65
CA VAL A 67 5.16 18.24 13.67
C VAL A 67 4.15 18.28 12.52
N VAL A 68 3.76 19.49 12.09
CA VAL A 68 2.80 19.70 10.98
C VAL A 68 3.17 18.97 9.69
N PRO A 69 4.42 19.04 9.18
CA PRO A 69 4.80 18.28 7.98
C PRO A 69 4.73 16.76 8.21
N VAL A 70 5.03 16.28 9.42
CA VAL A 70 4.95 14.84 9.74
C VAL A 70 3.51 14.36 9.76
N GLU A 71 2.58 15.16 10.30
CA GLU A 71 1.16 14.84 10.28
C GLU A 71 0.60 14.76 8.87
N LYS A 72 1.03 15.66 7.97
CA LYS A 72 0.69 15.56 6.54
C LYS A 72 1.17 14.23 5.94
N LEU A 73 2.43 13.84 6.21
CA LEU A 73 2.97 12.56 5.73
C LEU A 73 2.24 11.35 6.32
N ILE A 74 1.82 11.41 7.59
CA ILE A 74 1.01 10.38 8.23
C ILE A 74 -0.36 10.27 7.54
N GLY A 75 -1.01 11.40 7.25
CA GLY A 75 -2.28 11.45 6.53
C GLY A 75 -2.19 10.81 5.14
N GLU A 76 -1.12 11.12 4.39
CA GLU A 76 -0.85 10.47 3.11
C GLU A 76 -0.65 8.96 3.26
N ALA A 77 0.13 8.52 4.25
CA ALA A 77 0.37 7.11 4.50
C ALA A 77 -0.94 6.36 4.84
N TYR A 78 -1.81 6.96 5.65
CA TYR A 78 -3.12 6.41 5.97
C TYR A 78 -4.01 6.29 4.73
N SER A 79 -4.05 7.33 3.89
CA SER A 79 -4.82 7.32 2.63
C SER A 79 -4.40 6.15 1.73
N VAL A 80 -3.10 5.92 1.55
CA VAL A 80 -2.58 4.82 0.72
C VAL A 80 -2.89 3.45 1.35
N ILE A 81 -2.73 3.31 2.68
CA ILE A 81 -3.05 2.06 3.38
C ILE A 81 -4.53 1.70 3.20
N ASP A 82 -5.44 2.66 3.36
CA ASP A 82 -6.88 2.42 3.27
C ASP A 82 -7.33 2.11 1.85
N LYS A 83 -6.76 2.80 0.86
CA LYS A 83 -6.98 2.45 -0.55
C LYS A 83 -6.54 1.02 -0.85
N ALA A 84 -5.40 0.59 -0.31
CA ALA A 84 -4.92 -0.78 -0.49
C ALA A 84 -5.75 -1.84 0.25
N VAL A 85 -6.37 -1.48 1.37
CA VAL A 85 -7.33 -2.33 2.08
C VAL A 85 -8.63 -2.44 1.29
N LYS A 86 -9.16 -1.32 0.78
CA LYS A 86 -10.40 -1.29 -0.03
C LYS A 86 -10.29 -2.16 -1.29
N VAL A 87 -9.13 -2.15 -1.96
CA VAL A 87 -8.88 -2.97 -3.16
C VAL A 87 -8.55 -4.44 -2.79
N GLY A 88 -8.34 -4.75 -1.51
CA GLY A 88 -8.05 -6.12 -1.05
C GLY A 88 -6.60 -6.56 -1.26
N THR A 89 -5.68 -5.64 -1.56
CA THR A 89 -4.25 -5.97 -1.63
C THR A 89 -3.66 -6.27 -0.24
N VAL A 90 -4.23 -5.66 0.81
CA VAL A 90 -3.84 -5.85 2.21
C VAL A 90 -5.08 -6.13 3.05
N HIS A 91 -5.01 -7.10 3.95
CA HIS A 91 -6.12 -7.41 4.86
C HIS A 91 -6.35 -6.29 5.89
N ARG A 92 -7.60 -6.09 6.33
CA ARG A 92 -8.00 -5.05 7.29
C ARG A 92 -7.13 -5.01 8.55
N ASN A 93 -6.83 -6.17 9.13
CA ASN A 93 -6.00 -6.25 10.34
C ASN A 93 -4.55 -5.82 10.06
N THR A 94 -4.03 -6.13 8.87
CA THR A 94 -2.68 -5.71 8.47
C THR A 94 -2.63 -4.20 8.24
N GLY A 95 -3.69 -3.61 7.67
CA GLY A 95 -3.85 -2.16 7.58
C GLY A 95 -3.87 -1.50 8.96
N ALA A 96 -4.71 -1.99 9.87
CA ALA A 96 -4.83 -1.50 11.25
C ALA A 96 -3.50 -1.58 12.01
N ARG A 97 -2.76 -2.70 11.91
CA ARG A 97 -1.42 -2.85 12.51
C ARG A 97 -0.43 -1.80 12.00
N ARG A 98 -0.46 -1.47 10.70
CA ARG A 98 0.42 -0.45 10.11
C ARG A 98 0.08 0.95 10.62
N LYS A 99 -1.20 1.31 10.71
CA LYS A 99 -1.64 2.57 11.31
C LYS A 99 -1.24 2.69 12.77
N SER A 100 -1.51 1.64 13.56
CA SER A 100 -1.13 1.57 14.96
C SER A 100 0.38 1.75 15.17
N ARG A 101 1.21 1.18 14.29
CA ARG A 101 2.67 1.38 14.34
C ARG A 101 3.08 2.84 14.16
N LEU A 102 2.50 3.55 13.18
CA LEU A 102 2.81 4.96 12.95
C LEU A 102 2.33 5.84 14.13
N ALA A 103 1.11 5.60 14.61
CA ALA A 103 0.56 6.32 15.76
C ALA A 103 1.39 6.12 17.03
N ARG A 104 1.83 4.88 17.32
CA ARG A 104 2.71 4.58 18.46
C ARG A 104 4.04 5.32 18.38
N ARG A 105 4.63 5.40 17.19
CA ARG A 105 5.90 6.13 16.98
C ARG A 105 5.74 7.63 17.16
N LYS A 106 4.64 8.22 16.65
CA LYS A 106 4.29 9.63 16.90
C LYS A 106 4.19 9.91 18.40
N LYS A 107 3.39 9.12 19.12
CA LYS A 107 3.20 9.26 20.57
C LYS A 107 4.50 9.14 21.37
N ALA A 108 5.40 8.24 20.97
CA ALA A 108 6.69 8.09 21.65
C ALA A 108 7.53 9.38 21.56
N VAL A 109 7.51 10.04 20.39
CA VAL A 109 8.18 11.32 20.19
C VAL A 109 7.51 12.44 21.00
N GLU A 110 6.17 12.50 21.02
CA GLU A 110 5.41 13.46 21.84
C GLU A 110 5.71 13.31 23.35
N ILE A 111 5.87 12.07 23.83
CA ILE A 111 6.26 11.79 25.22
C ILE A 111 7.71 12.20 25.49
N GLN A 112 8.62 11.94 24.55
CA GLN A 112 10.04 12.31 24.70
C GLN A 112 10.21 13.84 24.84
N PHE A 113 9.44 14.62 24.10
CA PHE A 113 9.43 16.08 24.19
C PHE A 113 8.52 16.63 25.31
N GLY A 114 7.83 15.77 26.05
CA GLY A 114 6.96 16.17 27.17
C GLY A 114 5.65 16.85 26.76
N TRP A 115 5.28 16.85 25.47
CA TRP A 115 4.05 17.47 24.97
C TRP A 115 2.79 16.67 25.27
N TYR A 116 2.94 15.40 25.62
CA TYR A 116 1.84 14.53 25.98
C TYR A 116 2.23 13.62 27.14
N LYS A 117 1.55 13.78 28.27
CA LYS A 117 1.56 12.80 29.35
C LYS A 117 0.29 11.94 29.20
N PRO A 118 0.40 10.62 28.97
CA PRO A 118 -0.77 9.77 28.93
C PRO A 118 -1.53 9.86 30.27
N PRO A 119 -2.88 9.88 30.24
CA PRO A 119 -3.66 9.82 31.46
C PRO A 119 -3.32 8.51 32.18
N GLU A 120 -3.17 8.59 33.49
CA GLU A 120 -2.86 7.42 34.32
C GLU A 120 -3.97 6.38 34.13
N PRO A 121 -3.62 5.09 34.04
CA PRO A 121 -4.61 4.04 33.85
C PRO A 121 -5.57 4.10 35.04
N ALA A 122 -6.85 4.34 34.75
CA ALA A 122 -7.89 4.19 35.75
C ALA A 122 -7.83 2.76 36.29
N SER A 123 -7.58 2.65 37.59
CA SER A 123 -7.47 1.40 38.36
C SER A 123 -8.70 0.53 38.23
#